data_AF-A0A7V5GA00-F1
#
_entry.id   AF-A0A7V5GA00-F1
#
_cell.length_a   1.000
_cell.length_b   1.000
_cell.length_c   1.000
_cell.angle_alpha   90.00
_cell.angle_beta   90.00
_cell.angle_gamma   90.00
#
_symmetry.space_group_name_H-M   'P 1'
#
loop_
_entity.id
_entity.type
_entity.pdbx_description
1 polymer ?
#
loop_
_entity_poly.entity_id
_entity_poly.type
_entity_poly.pdbx_seq_one_letter_code
_entity_poly.pdbx_strand_id
1 'polypeptide(L)'
;MRNYWRRNNIFLKTQKTSPKDEVSLNAQLLIRGGFVSKLASGIYEFLPLGWRVMRKIENIIREEMNRIDGQELFLPALHPKSFWDKTGRWETMDDLYKLKDKKNSDFALGPTHEEIITPLAQKFINTYKDL
;
A
#
# COMPACT_ATOMS: atom_id res chain seq x y z
N MET A 1 11.16 21.06 -13.19
CA MET A 1 10.95 20.79 -14.63
C MET A 1 9.56 20.21 -14.84
N ARG A 2 8.81 20.69 -15.82
CA ARG A 2 7.41 20.29 -16.06
C ARG A 2 7.41 19.03 -16.94
N ASN A 3 7.05 17.87 -16.37
CA ASN A 3 7.05 16.57 -17.09
C ASN A 3 5.84 16.48 -18.03
N TYR A 4 6.02 16.92 -19.28
CA TYR A 4 5.01 16.77 -20.32
C TYR A 4 5.21 15.48 -21.10
N TRP A 5 4.22 14.59 -21.04
CA TRP A 5 4.14 13.42 -21.90
C TRP A 5 3.53 13.84 -23.24
N ARG A 6 4.21 13.56 -24.35
CA ARG A 6 3.61 13.67 -25.68
C ARG A 6 2.73 12.44 -25.94
N ARG A 7 1.55 12.62 -26.52
CA ARG A 7 0.57 11.55 -26.76
C ARG A 7 1.15 10.35 -27.53
N ASN A 8 2.12 10.57 -28.42
CA ASN A 8 2.73 9.50 -29.20
C ASN A 8 3.72 8.63 -28.40
N ASN A 9 4.17 9.08 -27.21
CA ASN A 9 5.17 8.40 -26.37
C ASN A 9 4.59 7.94 -25.02
N ILE A 10 3.27 7.95 -24.86
CA ILE A 10 2.63 7.51 -23.61
C ILE A 10 2.28 6.02 -23.72
N PHE A 11 2.57 5.25 -22.67
CA PHE A 11 2.23 3.82 -22.58
C PHE A 11 0.70 3.55 -22.54
N LEU A 12 -0.12 4.60 -22.53
CA LEU A 12 -1.55 4.51 -22.31
C LEU A 12 -2.32 4.02 -23.54
N LYS A 13 -3.18 3.02 -23.34
CA LYS A 13 -4.18 2.57 -24.30
C LYS A 13 -5.55 2.51 -23.62
N THR A 14 -6.49 3.32 -24.10
CA THR A 14 -7.88 3.28 -23.63
C THR A 14 -8.62 2.08 -24.22
N GLN A 15 -9.53 1.47 -23.47
CA GLN A 15 -10.37 0.37 -23.93
C GLN A 15 -11.82 0.84 -24.16
N LYS A 16 -12.38 0.50 -25.33
CA LYS A 16 -13.77 0.83 -25.65
C LYS A 16 -14.77 0.03 -24.80
N THR A 17 -14.49 -1.26 -24.63
CA THR A 17 -15.33 -2.21 -23.89
C THR A 17 -14.93 -2.31 -22.43
N SER A 18 -15.89 -2.46 -21.53
CA SER A 18 -15.61 -2.79 -20.13
C SER A 18 -15.05 -4.21 -20.00
N PRO A 19 -14.16 -4.47 -19.02
CA PRO A 19 -13.79 -5.83 -18.64
C PRO A 19 -15.05 -6.61 -18.25
N LYS A 20 -15.20 -7.83 -18.77
CA LYS A 20 -16.38 -8.68 -18.47
C LYS A 20 -16.38 -9.19 -17.03
N ASP A 21 -15.20 -9.35 -16.45
CA ASP A 21 -14.99 -9.97 -15.13
C ASP A 21 -14.85 -8.93 -14.01
N GLU A 22 -15.34 -7.71 -14.23
CA GLU A 22 -15.27 -6.62 -13.26
C GLU A 22 -16.65 -6.04 -12.98
N VAL A 23 -17.14 -6.25 -11.77
CA VAL A 23 -18.47 -5.78 -11.34
C VAL A 23 -18.46 -4.33 -10.88
N SER A 24 -17.32 -3.85 -10.37
CA SER A 24 -17.25 -2.52 -9.79
C SER A 24 -17.10 -1.42 -10.85
N LEU A 25 -18.03 -0.46 -10.87
CA LEU A 25 -18.04 0.62 -11.87
C LEU A 25 -16.75 1.45 -11.85
N ASN A 26 -16.20 1.74 -10.66
CA ASN A 26 -14.95 2.49 -10.54
C ASN A 26 -13.76 1.75 -11.20
N ALA A 27 -13.65 0.45 -10.98
CA ALA A 27 -12.61 -0.40 -11.55
C ALA A 27 -12.77 -0.49 -13.07
N GLN A 28 -14.00 -0.68 -13.56
CA GLN A 28 -14.27 -0.66 -15.01
C GLN A 28 -13.81 0.65 -15.65
N LEU A 29 -14.11 1.81 -15.04
CA LEU A 29 -13.71 3.12 -15.56
C LEU A 29 -12.19 3.32 -15.55
N LEU A 30 -11.52 2.96 -14.44
CA LEU A 30 -10.07 3.08 -14.31
C LEU A 30 -9.32 2.17 -15.29
N ILE A 31 -9.81 0.96 -15.52
CA ILE A 31 -9.24 0.04 -16.52
C ILE A 31 -9.45 0.59 -17.93
N ARG A 32 -10.67 1.00 -18.28
CA ARG A 32 -10.97 1.57 -19.60
C ARG A 32 -10.18 2.84 -19.90
N GLY A 33 -9.97 3.68 -18.88
CA GLY A 33 -9.19 4.90 -18.99
C GLY A 33 -7.67 4.68 -19.06
N GLY A 34 -7.18 3.45 -18.91
CA GLY A 34 -5.75 3.15 -18.89
C GLY A 34 -5.04 3.69 -17.64
N PHE A 35 -5.75 3.79 -16.51
CA PHE A 35 -5.17 4.17 -15.23
C PHE A 35 -4.63 2.97 -14.46
N VAL A 36 -5.30 1.83 -14.56
CA VAL A 36 -4.90 0.57 -13.91
C VAL A 36 -5.05 -0.62 -14.85
N SER A 37 -4.32 -1.69 -14.58
CA SER A 37 -4.45 -3.01 -15.18
C SER A 37 -4.76 -4.02 -14.07
N LYS A 38 -5.69 -4.95 -14.29
CA LYS A 38 -6.04 -5.98 -13.30
C LYS A 38 -5.09 -7.16 -13.46
N LEU A 39 -4.31 -7.46 -12.42
CA LEU A 39 -3.38 -8.59 -12.40
C LEU A 39 -4.08 -9.86 -11.89
N ALA A 40 -4.87 -9.73 -10.83
CA ALA A 40 -5.70 -10.80 -10.27
C ALA A 40 -6.92 -10.20 -9.53
N SER A 41 -7.78 -11.03 -8.95
CA SER A 41 -8.89 -10.54 -8.11
C SER A 41 -8.34 -9.71 -6.94
N GLY A 42 -8.74 -8.45 -6.85
CA GLY A 42 -8.24 -7.51 -5.82
C GLY A 42 -6.82 -6.98 -6.04
N ILE A 43 -6.10 -7.39 -7.08
CA ILE A 43 -4.70 -7.01 -7.33
C ILE A 43 -4.59 -6.23 -8.64
N TYR A 44 -4.07 -5.00 -8.56
CA TYR A 44 -4.00 -4.06 -9.67
C TYR A 44 -2.61 -3.47 -9.85
N GLU A 45 -2.24 -3.24 -11.11
CA GLU A 45 -1.05 -2.51 -11.51
C GLU A 45 -1.45 -1.06 -11.82
N PHE A 46 -0.76 -0.09 -11.24
CA PHE A 46 -0.96 1.32 -11.57
C PHE A 46 -0.17 1.69 -12.83
N LEU A 47 -0.90 2.03 -13.90
CA LEU A 47 -0.32 2.51 -15.15
C LEU A 47 0.13 3.97 -14.99
N PRO A 48 0.94 4.54 -15.91
CA PRO A 48 1.55 5.86 -15.71
C PRO A 48 0.59 7.00 -15.33
N LEU A 49 -0.64 7.03 -15.87
CA LEU A 49 -1.64 8.01 -15.44
C LEU A 49 -2.19 7.73 -14.04
N GLY A 50 -2.50 6.48 -13.72
CA GLY A 50 -2.93 6.06 -12.39
C GLY A 50 -1.88 6.37 -11.34
N TRP A 51 -0.62 6.05 -11.63
CA TRP A 51 0.51 6.35 -10.76
C TRP A 51 0.67 7.86 -10.53
N ARG A 52 0.50 8.69 -11.59
CA ARG A 52 0.53 10.15 -11.44
C ARG A 52 -0.58 10.68 -10.54
N VAL A 53 -1.78 10.10 -10.60
CA VAL A 53 -2.90 10.46 -9.71
C VAL A 53 -2.61 10.00 -8.29
N MET A 54 -2.14 8.76 -8.10
CA MET A 54 -1.76 8.22 -6.79
C MET A 54 -0.74 9.12 -6.09
N ARG A 55 0.33 9.53 -6.80
CA ARG A 55 1.35 10.45 -6.26
C ARG A 55 0.78 11.82 -5.85
N LYS A 56 -0.25 12.33 -6.53
CA LYS A 56 -0.90 13.58 -6.12
C LYS A 56 -1.68 13.41 -4.83
N ILE A 57 -2.42 12.31 -4.70
CA ILE A 57 -3.17 11.98 -3.48
C ILE A 57 -2.20 11.83 -2.31
N GLU A 58 -1.13 11.04 -2.50
CA GLU A 58 -0.08 10.83 -1.51
C GLU A 58 0.56 12.15 -1.05
N ASN A 59 0.87 13.05 -1.99
CA ASN A 59 1.43 14.35 -1.65
C ASN A 59 0.49 15.22 -0.83
N ILE A 60 -0.81 15.25 -1.14
CA ILE A 60 -1.79 16.01 -0.34
C ILE A 60 -1.84 15.47 1.08
N ILE A 61 -1.92 14.14 1.24
CA ILE A 61 -1.93 13.50 2.56
C ILE A 61 -0.65 13.86 3.33
N ARG A 62 0.52 13.75 2.69
CA ARG A 62 1.81 14.11 3.29
C ARG A 62 1.84 15.58 3.72
N GLU A 63 1.40 16.49 2.86
CA GLU A 63 1.37 17.93 3.17
C GLU A 63 0.49 18.22 4.39
N GLU A 64 -0.69 17.61 4.49
CA GLU A 64 -1.58 17.81 5.65
C GLU A 64 -1.04 17.13 6.92
N MET A 65 -0.43 15.94 6.83
CA MET A 65 0.20 15.29 7.98
C MET A 65 1.41 16.08 8.50
N ASN A 66 2.23 16.64 7.61
CA ASN A 66 3.37 17.47 8.00
C ASN A 66 2.94 18.78 8.67
N ARG A 67 1.75 19.31 8.36
CA ARG A 67 1.21 20.52 9.02
C ARG A 67 0.86 20.32 10.48
N ILE A 68 0.64 19.08 10.90
CA ILE A 68 0.37 18.70 12.29
C ILE A 68 1.58 17.99 12.92
N ASP A 69 2.78 18.30 12.43
CA ASP A 69 4.06 17.75 12.89
C ASP A 69 4.20 16.22 12.76
N GLY A 70 3.39 15.61 11.88
CA GLY A 70 3.49 14.19 11.56
C GLY A 70 4.83 13.85 10.92
N GLN A 71 5.47 12.77 11.38
CA GLN A 71 6.73 12.28 10.83
C GLN A 71 6.50 10.99 10.05
N GLU A 72 6.76 11.04 8.74
CA GLU A 72 6.53 9.90 7.85
C GLU A 72 7.63 8.83 7.99
N LEU A 73 7.20 7.57 8.08
CA LEU A 73 8.06 6.39 8.14
C LEU A 73 7.68 5.40 7.03
N PHE A 74 8.67 4.70 6.49
CA PHE A 74 8.46 3.57 5.59
C PHE A 74 8.79 2.26 6.33
N LEU A 75 7.76 1.46 6.59
CA LEU A 75 7.87 0.20 7.32
C LEU A 75 7.79 -1.01 6.37
N PRO A 76 8.44 -2.15 6.70
CA PRO A 76 8.41 -3.33 5.87
C PRO A 76 7.03 -3.98 5.87
N ALA A 77 6.58 -4.47 4.71
CA ALA A 77 5.32 -5.21 4.58
C ALA A 77 5.40 -6.66 5.09
N LEU A 78 6.60 -7.25 5.16
CA LEU A 78 6.81 -8.62 5.64
C LEU A 78 7.20 -8.60 7.12
N HIS A 79 6.37 -9.21 7.97
CA HIS A 79 6.49 -9.14 9.42
C HIS A 79 6.80 -10.53 10.00
N PRO A 80 7.82 -10.67 10.87
CA PRO A 80 8.05 -11.92 11.59
C PRO A 80 6.88 -12.27 12.52
N LYS A 81 6.50 -13.55 12.59
CA LYS A 81 5.43 -14.05 13.48
C LYS A 81 5.59 -13.58 14.93
N SER A 82 6.82 -13.49 15.43
CA SER A 82 7.12 -13.11 16.82
C SER A 82 6.59 -11.73 17.23
N PHE A 83 6.33 -10.82 16.30
CA PHE A 83 5.68 -9.54 16.59
C PHE A 83 4.17 -9.68 16.80
N TRP A 84 3.54 -10.55 16.01
CA TRP A 84 2.10 -10.83 16.05
C TRP A 84 1.70 -11.72 17.22
N ASP A 85 2.58 -12.64 17.64
CA ASP A 85 2.35 -13.48 18.82
C ASP A 85 2.24 -12.63 20.10
N LYS A 86 2.99 -11.53 20.20
CA LYS A 86 2.95 -10.63 21.37
C LYS A 86 1.59 -9.97 21.56
N THR A 87 0.84 -9.75 20.49
CA THR A 87 -0.49 -9.13 20.54
C THR A 87 -1.61 -10.18 20.50
N GLY A 88 -1.28 -11.46 20.31
CA GLY A 88 -2.25 -12.54 20.08
C GLY A 88 -2.91 -12.50 18.70
N ARG A 89 -2.69 -11.44 17.91
CA ARG A 89 -3.35 -11.23 16.61
C ARG A 89 -2.91 -12.21 15.54
N TRP A 90 -1.82 -12.95 15.76
CA TRP A 90 -1.45 -14.03 14.85
C TRP A 90 -2.57 -15.08 14.72
N GLU A 91 -3.24 -15.43 15.82
CA GLU A 91 -4.28 -16.47 15.82
C GLU A 91 -5.70 -15.90 15.70
N THR A 92 -5.94 -14.66 16.17
CA THR A 92 -7.29 -14.08 16.18
C THR A 92 -7.65 -13.30 14.91
N MET A 93 -6.70 -13.07 14.01
CA MET A 93 -6.94 -12.32 12.77
C MET A 93 -7.11 -13.28 11.59
N ASP A 94 -8.33 -13.37 11.08
CA ASP A 94 -8.71 -14.31 10.03
C ASP A 94 -8.09 -13.99 8.67
N ASP A 95 -7.98 -12.70 8.32
CA ASP A 95 -7.50 -12.23 7.00
C ASP A 95 -5.97 -11.99 6.97
N LEU A 96 -5.19 -12.78 7.70
CA LEU A 96 -3.74 -12.66 7.76
C LEU A 96 -3.06 -13.61 6.76
N TYR A 97 -2.42 -13.06 5.73
CA TYR A 97 -1.59 -13.84 4.82
C TYR A 97 -0.32 -14.32 5.53
N LYS A 98 -0.28 -15.61 5.87
CA LYS A 98 0.85 -16.29 6.52
C LYS A 98 1.71 -17.02 5.48
N LEU A 99 3.03 -16.90 5.58
CA LEU A 99 3.99 -17.59 4.72
C LEU A 99 5.18 -18.10 5.52
N LYS A 100 5.86 -19.11 4.97
CA LYS A 100 7.12 -19.63 5.51
C LYS A 100 8.26 -19.34 4.55
N ASP A 101 9.42 -18.98 5.09
CA ASP A 101 10.64 -18.87 4.30
C ASP A 101 11.29 -20.24 4.04
N LYS A 102 12.42 -20.26 3.34
CA LYS A 102 13.19 -21.50 3.06
C LYS A 102 13.72 -22.20 4.32
N LYS A 103 13.79 -21.52 5.46
CA LYS A 103 14.22 -22.05 6.75
C LYS A 103 13.05 -22.40 7.66
N ASN A 104 11.82 -22.47 7.12
CA ASN A 104 10.57 -22.70 7.85
C ASN A 104 10.23 -21.63 8.90
N SER A 105 10.81 -20.43 8.82
CA SER A 105 10.46 -19.30 9.67
C SER A 105 9.13 -18.70 9.21
N ASP A 106 8.23 -18.42 10.17
CA ASP A 106 6.90 -17.89 9.91
C ASP A 106 6.89 -16.35 9.79
N PHE A 107 6.22 -15.87 8.75
CA PHE A 107 6.01 -14.45 8.48
C PHE A 107 4.57 -14.18 8.09
N ALA A 108 4.14 -12.93 8.29
CA ALA A 108 2.90 -12.40 7.77
C ALA A 108 3.17 -11.29 6.75
N LEU A 109 2.33 -11.19 5.72
CA LEU A 109 2.19 -9.95 4.96
C LEU A 109 1.27 -9.03 5.76
N GLY A 110 1.83 -7.96 6.31
CA GLY A 110 1.16 -7.07 7.27
C GLY A 110 -0.03 -6.33 6.66
N PRO A 111 -1.28 -6.60 7.11
CA PRO A 111 -2.45 -5.82 6.71
C PRO A 111 -2.46 -4.43 7.37
N THR A 112 -1.75 -4.28 8.49
CA THR A 112 -1.51 -3.04 9.23
C THR A 112 -0.19 -3.17 10.01
N HIS A 113 0.25 -2.13 10.71
CA HIS A 113 1.60 -2.00 11.27
C HIS A 113 1.66 -1.75 12.79
N GLU A 114 0.59 -1.91 13.57
CA GLU A 114 0.63 -1.65 15.02
C GLU A 114 1.68 -2.51 15.74
N GLU A 115 1.81 -3.78 15.34
CA GLU A 115 2.78 -4.75 15.86
C GLU A 115 4.23 -4.37 15.55
N ILE A 116 4.45 -3.52 14.55
CA ILE A 116 5.77 -3.13 14.05
C ILE A 116 6.17 -1.74 14.53
N ILE A 117 5.24 -0.77 14.50
CA ILE A 117 5.53 0.60 14.93
C ILE A 117 5.68 0.70 16.45
N THR A 118 4.89 -0.06 17.22
CA THR A 118 4.93 0.00 18.69
C THR A 118 6.31 -0.38 19.27
N PRO A 119 6.92 -1.53 18.93
CA PRO A 119 8.25 -1.86 19.40
C PRO A 119 9.34 -0.98 18.79
N LEU A 120 9.11 -0.36 17.63
CA LEU A 120 10.03 0.64 17.09
C LEU A 120 10.00 1.91 17.96
N ALA A 121 8.82 2.44 18.25
CA ALA A 121 8.61 3.59 19.11
C ALA A 121 9.23 3.36 20.50
N GLN A 122 9.03 2.18 21.09
CA GLN A 122 9.60 1.81 22.40
C GLN A 122 11.14 1.87 22.45
N LYS A 123 11.84 1.75 21.31
CA LYS A 123 13.32 1.88 21.27
C LYS A 123 13.78 3.34 21.41
N PHE A 124 12.96 4.29 20.97
CA PHE A 124 13.34 5.70 20.89
C PHE A 124 12.65 6.57 21.95
N ILE A 125 11.43 6.21 22.35
CA ILE A 125 10.63 6.91 23.36
C ILE A 125 10.89 6.25 24.70
N ASN A 126 11.75 6.88 25.51
CA ASN A 126 12.17 6.32 26.81
C ASN A 126 11.58 7.11 27.98
N THR A 127 11.14 8.34 27.74
CA THR A 127 10.61 9.24 28.76
C THR A 127 9.34 9.94 28.29
N TYR A 128 8.54 10.46 29.22
CA TYR A 128 7.36 11.26 28.89
C TYR A 128 7.68 12.54 28.11
N LYS A 129 8.94 13.00 28.15
CA LYS A 129 9.38 14.20 27.43
C LYS A 129 9.61 13.95 25.94
N ASP A 130 9.71 12.68 25.55
CA ASP A 130 9.86 12.27 24.14
C ASP A 130 8.48 12.17 23.44
N LEU A 131 7.37 12.45 24.15
CA LEU A 131 5.97 12.38 23.70
C LEU A 131 5.33 13.75 23.50
#